data_AF-A0A5K0V0P0-F1
#
_entry.id   AF-A0A5K0V0P0-F1
#
_cell.length_a   1.000
_cell.length_b   1.000
_cell.length_c   1.000
_cell.angle_alpha   90.00
_cell.angle_beta   90.00
_cell.angle_gamma   90.00
#
_symmetry.space_group_name_H-M   'P 1'
#
loop_
_entity.id
_entity.type
_entity.pdbx_description
1 polymer ?
#
loop_
_entity_poly.entity_id
_entity_poly.type
_entity_poly.pdbx_seq_one_letter_code
_entity_poly.pdbx_strand_id
1 'polypeptide(L)' 'GYYHEGALYIVVQVNGMTVSHVLIDGGSGLNICPDLTAKALGFCEDKYHNDDIKIYRYDGRGMSSKGTIDMN' A
#
# COMPACT_ATOMS: atom_id res chain seq x y z
N GLY A 1 -10.58 -24.75 -3.05
CA GLY A 1 -9.53 -23.72 -3.04
C GLY A 1 -8.24 -24.38 -2.66
N TYR A 2 -7.12 -23.98 -3.27
CA TYR A 2 -5.81 -24.39 -2.78
C TYR A 2 -5.58 -23.69 -1.43
N TYR A 3 -5.21 -24.47 -0.42
CA TYR A 3 -4.78 -23.91 0.86
C TYR A 3 -3.34 -23.42 0.68
N HIS A 4 -3.12 -22.14 0.91
CA HIS A 4 -1.79 -21.59 1.05
C HIS A 4 -1.37 -21.73 2.52
N GLU A 5 -0.15 -22.21 2.76
CA GLU A 5 0.38 -22.38 4.12
C GLU A 5 0.60 -21.04 4.85
N GLY A 6 0.69 -19.93 4.10
CA GLY A 6 0.84 -18.59 4.64
C GLY A 6 0.73 -17.50 3.57
N ALA A 7 0.86 -16.26 4.00
CA ALA A 7 0.91 -15.09 3.12
C ALA A 7 2.26 -15.00 2.38
N LEU A 8 2.22 -14.55 1.12
CA LEU A 8 3.41 -14.30 0.32
C LEU A 8 3.88 -12.86 0.52
N TYR A 9 5.15 -12.71 0.90
CA TYR A 9 5.80 -11.41 1.03
C TYR A 9 6.98 -11.30 0.08
N ILE A 10 7.23 -10.09 -0.41
CA ILE A 10 8.41 -9.75 -1.20
C ILE A 10 9.23 -8.66 -0.54
N VAL A 11 10.47 -8.53 -1.00
CA VAL A 11 11.36 -7.40 -0.69
C VAL A 11 11.37 -6.48 -1.91
N VAL A 12 11.15 -5.18 -1.68
CA VAL A 12 11.15 -4.17 -2.74
C VAL A 12 12.13 -3.05 -2.41
N GLN A 13 12.60 -2.36 -3.45
CA GLN A 13 13.33 -1.11 -3.30
C GLN A 13 12.39 0.06 -3.59
N VAL A 14 12.33 1.04 -2.70
CA VAL A 14 11.53 2.26 -2.84
C VAL A 14 12.40 3.44 -2.44
N ASN A 15 12.61 4.39 -3.35
CA ASN A 15 13.48 5.56 -3.13
C ASN A 15 14.88 5.21 -2.58
N GLY A 16 15.47 4.10 -3.05
CA GLY A 16 16.78 3.61 -2.57
C GLY A 16 16.76 2.94 -1.19
N MET A 17 15.58 2.77 -0.58
CA MET A 17 15.39 2.07 0.68
C MET A 17 14.80 0.68 0.46
N THR A 18 15.27 -0.30 1.23
CA THR A 18 14.77 -1.67 1.20
C THR A 18 13.56 -1.82 2.12
N VAL A 19 12.43 -2.22 1.56
CA VAL A 19 11.22 -2.55 2.32
C VAL A 19 11.04 -4.06 2.30
N SER A 20 11.27 -4.69 3.45
CA SER A 20 10.97 -6.11 3.65
C SER A 20 9.49 -6.29 3.98
N HIS A 21 8.96 -7.51 3.78
CA HIS A 21 7.60 -7.89 4.18
C HIS A 21 6.48 -7.09 3.48
N VAL A 22 6.63 -6.80 2.19
CA VAL A 22 5.53 -6.27 1.38
C VAL A 22 4.62 -7.41 0.94
N LEU A 23 3.35 -7.34 1.32
CA LEU A 23 2.36 -8.37 1.03
C LEU A 23 1.99 -8.37 -0.47
N ILE A 24 2.01 -9.54 -1.09
CA ILE A 24 1.34 -9.75 -2.38
C ILE A 24 -0.12 -10.07 -2.12
N ASP A 25 -0.98 -9.08 -2.29
CA ASP A 25 -2.43 -9.20 -2.10
C ASP A 25 -3.15 -9.21 -3.45
N GLY A 26 -3.55 -10.40 -3.91
CA GLY A 26 -4.31 -10.58 -5.16
C GLY A 26 -5.74 -10.04 -5.09
N GLY A 27 -6.23 -9.64 -3.91
CA GLY A 27 -7.53 -8.99 -3.74
C GLY A 27 -7.48 -7.46 -3.86
N SER A 28 -6.28 -6.85 -3.88
CA SER A 28 -6.13 -5.41 -3.99
C SER A 28 -5.90 -4.96 -5.43
N GLY A 29 -6.63 -3.94 -5.88
CA GLY A 29 -6.41 -3.31 -7.19
C GLY A 29 -5.30 -2.25 -7.21
N LEU A 30 -4.79 -1.87 -6.03
CA LEU A 30 -3.77 -0.82 -5.86
C LEU A 30 -2.75 -1.20 -4.79
N ASN A 31 -1.57 -0.60 -4.87
CA ASN A 31 -0.61 -0.63 -3.77
C ASN A 31 -1.11 0.28 -2.64
N ILE A 32 -1.22 -0.26 -1.42
CA ILE A 32 -1.64 0.49 -0.25
C ILE A 32 -0.44 0.58 0.70
N CYS A 33 -0.07 1.80 1.08
CA CYS A 33 1.03 2.07 1.99
C CYS A 33 0.52 2.88 3.20
N PRO A 34 0.81 2.45 4.45
CA PRO A 34 0.53 3.29 5.61
C PRO A 34 1.26 4.63 5.52
N ASP A 35 0.60 5.73 5.90
CA ASP A 35 1.17 7.08 5.83
C ASP A 35 2.52 7.21 6.57
N LEU A 36 2.65 6.56 7.74
CA LEU A 36 3.91 6.53 8.49
C LEU A 36 5.04 5.85 7.71
N THR A 37 4.73 4.75 7.00
CA THR A 37 5.70 4.06 6.15
C THR A 37 6.06 4.91 4.94
N ALA A 38 5.08 5.54 4.28
CA ALA A 38 5.33 6.42 3.15
C ALA A 38 6.28 7.58 3.52
N LYS A 39 6.06 8.24 4.66
CA LYS A 39 6.96 9.27 5.19
C LYS A 39 8.36 8.76 5.47
N ALA A 40 8.46 7.58 6.08
CA ALA A 40 9.76 6.94 6.34
C ALA A 40 10.52 6.60 5.04
N LEU A 41 9.80 6.35 3.94
CA LEU A 41 10.35 6.14 2.61
C LEU A 41 10.64 7.45 1.84
N GLY A 42 10.49 8.60 2.49
CA GLY A 42 10.80 9.91 1.91
C GLY A 42 9.71 10.50 1.03
N PHE A 43 8.49 9.95 1.04
CA PHE A 43 7.35 10.60 0.40
C PHE A 43 6.87 11.78 1.27
N CYS A 44 6.69 12.93 0.65
CA CYS A 44 6.21 14.13 1.30
C CYS A 44 4.71 14.32 1.00
N GLU A 45 3.95 14.74 2.01
CA GLU A 45 2.47 14.83 1.93
C GLU A 45 1.99 15.83 0.87
N ASP A 46 2.80 16.84 0.54
CA ASP A 46 2.49 17.82 -0.51
C ASP A 46 2.45 17.21 -1.91
N LYS A 47 3.01 16.00 -2.09
CA LYS A 47 2.94 15.22 -3.32
C LYS A 47 1.71 14.32 -3.40
N TYR A 48 0.91 14.25 -2.35
CA TYR A 48 -0.27 13.40 -2.36
C TYR A 48 -1.37 14.10 -3.16
N HIS A 49 -1.86 13.43 -4.19
CA HIS A 49 -3.06 13.87 -4.88
C HIS A 49 -4.28 13.52 -4.03
N ASN A 50 -5.10 14.52 -3.73
CA ASN A 50 -6.34 14.30 -3.00
C ASN A 50 -7.36 13.68 -3.95
N ASP A 51 -7.43 12.36 -3.91
CA ASP A 51 -8.43 11.59 -4.62
C ASP A 51 -9.44 11.03 -3.62
N ASP A 52 -10.72 11.00 -4.01
CA ASP A 52 -11.82 10.50 -3.20
C ASP A 52 -11.87 8.95 -3.17
N ILE A 53 -10.69 8.31 -3.14
CA ILE A 53 -10.54 6.86 -3.12
C ILE A 53 -10.89 6.32 -1.73
N LYS A 54 -11.86 5.40 -1.73
CA LYS A 54 -12.26 4.62 -0.55
C LYS A 54 -11.65 3.23 -0.63
N ILE A 55 -10.96 2.86 0.44
CA ILE A 55 -10.38 1.53 0.62
C ILE A 55 -11.38 0.71 1.43
N TYR A 56 -11.89 -0.38 0.86
CA TYR A 56 -12.78 -1.32 1.55
C TYR A 56 -12.03 -2.59 1.90
N ARG A 57 -12.10 -2.97 3.17
CA ARG A 57 -11.56 -4.26 3.64
C ARG A 57 -12.55 -5.39 3.37
N TYR A 58 -12.10 -6.63 3.54
CA TYR A 58 -12.93 -7.82 3.35
C TYR A 58 -14.18 -7.84 4.26
N ASP A 59 -14.14 -7.17 5.41
CA ASP A 59 -15.25 -7.03 6.36
C ASP A 59 -16.25 -5.93 5.96
N GLY A 60 -16.06 -5.31 4.79
CA GLY A 60 -16.88 -4.21 4.28
C GLY A 60 -16.57 -2.85 4.94
N ARG A 61 -15.64 -2.79 5.90
CA ARG A 61 -15.31 -1.54 6.59
C ARG A 61 -14.46 -0.66 5.68
N GLY A 62 -15.02 0.48 5.30
CA GLY A 62 -14.37 1.47 4.46
C GLY A 62 -13.47 2.43 5.25
N MET A 63 -12.37 2.86 4.65
CA MET A 63 -11.53 3.96 5.12
C MET A 63 -11.17 4.87 3.95
N SER A 64 -11.13 6.18 4.19
CA SER A 64 -10.61 7.12 3.19
C SER A 64 -9.10 6.98 3.08
N SER A 65 -8.58 7.07 1.86
CA SER A 65 -7.14 7.27 1.67
C SER A 65 -6.74 8.67 2.16
N LYS A 66 -5.45 8.84 2.46
CA LYS A 66 -4.89 10.19 2.70
C LYS A 66 -4.63 10.94 1.39
N GLY A 67 -4.53 10.19 0.30
CA GLY A 67 -4.24 10.64 -1.05
C GLY A 67 -3.51 9.54 -1.83
N THR A 68 -3.20 9.81 -3.08
CA THR A 68 -2.49 8.92 -4.00
C THR A 68 -1.16 9.52 -4.42
N ILE A 69 -0.25 8.65 -4.86
CA ILE A 69 1.02 9.05 -5.45
C ILE A 69 1.18 8.25 -6.74
N ASP A 70 1.30 8.95 -7.85
CA ASP A 70 1.66 8.32 -9.11
C ASP A 70 3.17 8.03 -9.11
N MET A 71 3.53 6.75 -9.23
CA MET A 71 4.92 6.33 -9.39
C MET A 71 5.24 6.29 -10.89
N ASN A 72 6.09 7.22 -11.34
CA ASN A 72 6.64 7.24 -12.69
C ASN A 72 7.74 6.20 -12.91
#